data_AF-A0A6C0AWS1-F1
#
_entry.id   AF-A0A6C0AWS1-F1
#
_cell.length_a   1.000
_cell.length_b   1.000
_cell.length_c   1.000
_cell.angle_alpha   90.00
_cell.angle_beta   90.00
_cell.angle_gamma   90.00
#
_symmetry.space_group_name_H-M   'P 1'
#
loop_
_entity.id
_entity.type
_entity.pdbx_description
1 polymer ?
#
loop_
_entity_poly.entity_id
_entity_poly.type
_entity_poly.pdbx_seq_one_letter_code
_entity_poly.pdbx_strand_id
1 'polypeptide(L)'
;MNNLQEKIKVVKLDVSNNSDNFGENEKNIIYILNTCGISCKNVKELNGIIIPRETLLNDSIYDKVKKDIPKLKSVLSSTVYTSMQKDADKHQKWPLINLIRQILRKYNYQFVPKRVCDGYTKDGIKKYKRFFEVTSKSFINSAD
;
A
#
# COMPACT_ATOMS: atom_id res chain seq x y z
N MET A 1 8.31 54.06 -17.37
CA MET A 1 7.18 53.11 -17.38
C MET A 1 7.70 51.79 -17.90
N ASN A 2 7.85 50.82 -16.98
CA ASN A 2 8.50 49.54 -17.22
C ASN A 2 7.56 48.61 -17.99
N ASN A 3 7.98 48.22 -19.20
CA ASN A 3 7.18 47.37 -20.07
C ASN A 3 7.27 45.91 -19.61
N LEU A 4 6.11 45.31 -19.41
CA LEU A 4 5.84 44.07 -18.70
C LEU A 4 6.11 42.81 -19.55
N GLN A 5 7.20 42.79 -20.34
CA GLN A 5 7.46 41.75 -21.34
C GLN A 5 8.76 40.94 -21.12
N GLU A 6 9.57 41.24 -20.11
CA GLU A 6 10.86 40.51 -19.87
C GLU A 6 10.86 39.51 -18.69
N LYS A 7 9.70 39.08 -18.18
CA LYS A 7 9.64 38.13 -17.03
C LYS A 7 8.92 36.80 -17.28
N ILE A 8 8.85 36.35 -18.53
CA ILE A 8 8.48 34.95 -18.81
C ILE A 8 9.69 34.27 -19.45
N LYS A 9 10.69 33.99 -18.61
CA LYS A 9 11.67 32.94 -18.88
C LYS A 9 10.87 31.64 -18.80
N VAL A 10 10.29 31.24 -19.93
CA VAL A 10 9.58 29.97 -20.10
C VAL A 10 10.52 28.89 -19.56
N VAL A 11 10.15 28.38 -18.39
CA VAL A 11 10.73 27.20 -17.80
C VAL A 11 10.50 26.10 -18.83
N LYS A 12 11.53 25.80 -19.61
CA LYS A 12 11.63 24.52 -20.31
C LYS A 12 11.70 23.48 -19.19
N LEU A 13 10.55 22.96 -18.80
CA LEU A 13 10.49 21.70 -18.06
C LEU A 13 11.02 20.66 -19.02
N ASP A 14 12.17 20.10 -18.68
CA ASP A 14 12.79 18.99 -19.40
C ASP A 14 11.83 17.79 -19.40
N VAL A 15 11.07 17.66 -20.49
CA VAL A 15 10.26 16.48 -20.79
C VAL A 15 11.16 15.45 -21.44
N SER A 16 12.01 14.79 -20.64
CA SER A 16 12.61 13.51 -21.00
C SER A 16 13.12 12.83 -19.71
N ASN A 17 12.79 11.55 -19.51
CA ASN A 17 13.13 10.62 -18.40
C ASN A 17 11.99 10.12 -17.47
N ASN A 18 10.71 10.43 -17.70
CA ASN A 18 9.63 10.00 -16.78
C ASN A 18 8.93 8.66 -17.12
N SER A 19 9.04 8.13 -18.34
CA SER A 19 8.33 6.89 -18.72
C SER A 19 8.91 5.64 -18.06
N ASP A 20 10.23 5.55 -17.97
CA ASP A 20 10.91 4.34 -17.52
C ASP A 20 10.90 4.22 -15.99
N ASN A 21 10.83 5.36 -15.30
CA ASN A 21 10.81 5.45 -13.84
C ASN A 21 9.47 4.97 -13.25
N PHE A 22 8.35 5.15 -13.97
CA PHE A 22 7.04 4.69 -13.52
C PHE A 22 6.96 3.16 -13.45
N GLY A 23 7.47 2.47 -14.48
CA GLY A 23 7.50 1.01 -14.53
C GLY A 23 8.40 0.40 -13.44
N GLU A 24 9.54 1.02 -13.14
CA GLU A 24 10.44 0.54 -12.08
C GLU A 24 9.84 0.71 -10.68
N ASN A 25 9.16 1.83 -10.44
CA ASN A 25 8.45 2.08 -9.20
C ASN A 25 7.33 1.05 -8.94
N GLU A 26 6.55 0.71 -9.98
CA GLU A 26 5.49 -0.28 -9.87
C GLU A 26 6.04 -1.69 -9.59
N LYS A 27 7.15 -2.08 -10.25
CA LYS A 27 7.84 -3.34 -9.96
C LYS A 27 8.30 -3.44 -8.51
N ASN A 28 8.83 -2.36 -7.94
CA ASN A 28 9.23 -2.32 -6.53
C ASN A 28 8.05 -2.51 -5.58
N ILE A 29 6.90 -1.90 -5.88
CA ILE A 29 5.68 -2.14 -5.09
C ILE A 29 5.23 -3.59 -5.20
N ILE A 30 5.18 -4.14 -6.41
CA ILE A 30 4.78 -5.53 -6.65
C ILE A 30 5.71 -6.50 -5.91
N TYR A 31 7.02 -6.25 -5.91
CA TYR A 31 7.99 -7.03 -5.14
C TYR A 31 7.69 -7.01 -3.63
N ILE A 32 7.39 -5.84 -3.06
CA ILE A 32 7.03 -5.72 -1.64
C ILE A 32 5.73 -6.47 -1.34
N LEU A 33 4.70 -6.32 -2.18
CA LEU A 33 3.42 -7.02 -2.01
C LEU A 33 3.61 -8.54 -2.03
N ASN A 34 4.36 -9.08 -2.99
CA ASN A 34 4.68 -10.50 -3.05
C ASN A 34 5.46 -10.98 -1.81
N THR A 35 6.41 -10.17 -1.31
CA THR A 35 7.16 -10.47 -0.07
C THR A 35 6.23 -10.54 1.15
N CYS A 36 5.16 -9.75 1.17
CA CYS A 36 4.14 -9.78 2.21
C CYS A 36 3.14 -10.94 2.09
N GLY A 37 3.30 -11.81 1.09
CA GLY A 37 2.37 -12.91 0.80
C GLY A 37 1.14 -12.50 -0.01
N ILE A 38 1.19 -11.34 -0.68
CA ILE A 38 0.14 -10.83 -1.57
C ILE A 38 0.60 -11.06 -3.01
N SER A 39 0.22 -12.21 -3.58
CA SER A 39 0.68 -12.58 -4.92
C SER A 39 -0.04 -11.78 -6.00
N CYS A 40 0.71 -10.99 -6.77
CA CYS A 40 0.20 -10.24 -7.92
C CYS A 40 1.32 -10.01 -8.94
N LYS A 41 0.98 -10.07 -10.24
CA LYS A 41 1.92 -9.74 -11.34
C LYS A 41 1.83 -8.27 -11.75
N ASN A 42 0.67 -7.66 -11.53
CA ASN A 42 0.39 -6.25 -11.82
C ASN A 42 -0.56 -5.69 -10.76
N VAL A 43 -0.65 -4.36 -10.67
CA VAL A 43 -1.54 -3.68 -9.71
C VAL A 43 -3.02 -3.94 -9.99
N LYS A 44 -3.42 -4.30 -11.22
CA LYS A 44 -4.82 -4.55 -11.59
C LYS A 44 -5.36 -5.87 -11.01
N GLU A 45 -4.48 -6.84 -10.74
CA GLU A 45 -4.80 -8.13 -10.12
C GLU A 45 -5.09 -8.03 -8.62
N LEU A 46 -4.91 -6.86 -8.00
CA LEU A 46 -5.12 -6.69 -6.56
C LEU A 46 -6.59 -6.82 -6.15
N ASN A 47 -7.54 -6.51 -7.05
CA ASN A 47 -8.96 -6.58 -6.73
C ASN A 47 -9.40 -8.03 -6.44
N GLY A 48 -10.06 -8.25 -5.31
CA GLY A 48 -10.59 -9.54 -4.88
C GLY A 48 -9.59 -10.44 -4.17
N ILE A 49 -8.34 -10.03 -3.98
CA ILE A 49 -7.37 -10.83 -3.22
C ILE A 49 -7.82 -10.94 -1.75
N ILE A 50 -7.84 -12.16 -1.22
CA ILE A 50 -8.14 -12.47 0.18
C ILE A 50 -6.85 -12.88 0.88
N ILE A 51 -6.50 -12.16 1.95
CA ILE A 51 -5.25 -12.35 2.70
C ILE A 51 -5.60 -12.79 4.12
N PRO A 52 -5.09 -13.93 4.62
CA PRO A 52 -5.22 -14.31 6.01
C PRO A 52 -4.58 -13.25 6.91
N ARG A 53 -5.28 -12.80 7.95
CA ARG A 53 -4.76 -11.79 8.87
C ARG A 53 -3.45 -12.23 9.51
N GLU A 54 -3.33 -13.50 9.85
CA GLU A 54 -2.14 -14.06 10.53
C GLU A 54 -0.87 -13.93 9.68
N THR A 55 -0.98 -13.94 8.34
CA THR A 55 0.17 -13.67 7.45
C THR A 55 0.75 -12.28 7.72
N LEU A 56 -0.10 -11.28 7.93
CA LEU A 56 0.34 -9.89 8.14
C LEU A 56 0.66 -9.55 9.61
N LEU A 57 0.49 -10.52 10.51
CA LEU A 57 0.94 -10.43 11.90
C LEU A 57 2.28 -11.12 12.12
N ASN A 58 2.87 -11.72 11.08
CA ASN A 58 4.13 -12.41 11.20
C ASN A 58 5.29 -11.41 11.23
N ASP A 59 5.93 -11.27 12.38
CA ASP A 59 7.07 -10.36 12.59
C ASP A 59 8.25 -10.67 11.64
N SER A 60 8.47 -11.95 11.29
CA SER A 60 9.52 -12.33 10.33
C SER A 60 9.28 -11.77 8.93
N ILE A 61 8.01 -11.65 8.51
CA ILE A 61 7.66 -11.01 7.24
C ILE A 61 7.93 -9.52 7.33
N TYR A 62 7.55 -8.89 8.44
CA TYR A 62 7.82 -7.48 8.66
C TYR A 62 9.32 -7.17 8.66
N ASP A 63 10.16 -7.95 9.33
CA ASP A 63 11.61 -7.75 9.37
C ASP A 63 12.28 -7.86 8.00
N LYS A 64 11.75 -8.72 7.12
CA LYS A 64 12.19 -8.79 5.72
C LYS A 64 11.87 -7.50 4.98
N VAL A 65 10.61 -7.07 5.05
CA VAL A 65 10.11 -5.86 4.37
C VAL A 65 10.75 -4.59 4.93
N LYS A 66 11.09 -4.57 6.22
CA LYS A 66 11.72 -3.43 6.92
C LYS A 66 13.03 -3.01 6.25
N LYS A 67 13.80 -3.97 5.73
CA LYS A 67 15.05 -3.72 5.01
C LYS A 67 14.84 -2.94 3.71
N ASP A 68 13.67 -3.10 3.10
CA ASP A 68 13.31 -2.46 1.84
C ASP A 68 12.55 -1.13 2.02
N ILE A 69 12.19 -0.75 3.26
CA ILE A 69 11.52 0.53 3.55
C ILE A 69 12.27 1.76 2.99
N PRO A 70 13.61 1.87 3.08
CA PRO A 70 14.33 2.99 2.46
C PRO A 70 14.14 3.07 0.95
N LYS A 71 14.14 1.92 0.25
CA LYS A 71 13.84 1.83 -1.18
C LYS A 71 12.39 2.22 -1.46
N LEU A 72 11.47 1.79 -0.61
CA LEU A 72 10.06 2.13 -0.75
C LEU A 72 9.82 3.64 -0.57
N LYS A 73 10.59 4.33 0.29
CA LYS A 73 10.48 5.79 0.50
C LYS A 73 10.83 6.61 -0.73
N SER A 74 11.80 6.17 -1.53
CA SER A 74 12.12 6.89 -2.77
C SER A 74 10.97 6.80 -3.78
N VAL A 75 10.25 5.66 -3.80
CA VAL A 75 9.07 5.43 -4.65
C VAL A 75 7.82 6.16 -4.12
N LEU A 76 7.66 6.21 -2.81
CA LEU A 76 6.54 6.79 -2.08
C LEU A 76 7.02 8.07 -1.40
N SER A 77 7.21 9.15 -2.17
CA SER A 77 7.87 10.40 -1.71
C SER A 77 7.12 11.21 -0.63
N SER A 78 6.17 10.61 0.09
CA SER A 78 5.30 11.33 1.00
C SER A 78 5.60 11.04 2.47
N THR A 79 5.73 12.13 3.25
CA THR A 79 5.75 12.12 4.72
C THR A 79 4.47 11.54 5.34
N VAL A 80 3.41 11.37 4.53
CA VAL A 80 2.11 10.81 4.93
C VAL A 80 2.20 9.31 5.26
N TYR A 81 3.24 8.60 4.79
CA TYR A 81 3.40 7.16 5.02
C TYR A 81 3.99 6.85 6.41
N THR A 82 3.14 6.93 7.43
CA THR A 82 3.56 6.73 8.83
C THR A 82 4.17 5.34 9.07
N SER A 83 3.76 4.30 8.34
CA SER A 83 4.33 2.95 8.49
C SER A 83 5.78 2.84 8.03
N MET A 84 6.29 3.84 7.31
CA MET A 84 7.66 3.86 6.78
C MET A 84 8.59 4.72 7.65
N GLN A 85 8.08 5.37 8.70
CA GLN A 85 8.91 6.16 9.61
C GLN A 85 9.89 5.26 10.39
N LYS A 86 11.01 5.84 10.84
CA LYS A 86 12.13 5.09 11.45
C LYS A 86 11.69 4.27 12.68
N ASP A 87 10.82 4.84 13.50
CA ASP A 87 10.33 4.26 14.76
C ASP A 87 8.89 3.71 14.62
N ALA A 88 8.45 3.40 13.39
CA ALA A 88 7.09 2.91 13.15
C ALA A 88 6.79 1.61 13.90
N ASP A 89 7.78 0.74 14.06
CA ASP A 89 7.69 -0.51 14.84
C ASP A 89 7.45 -0.29 16.33
N LYS A 90 8.00 0.79 16.90
CA LYS A 90 7.81 1.14 18.32
C LYS A 90 6.45 1.76 18.59
N HIS A 91 5.95 2.58 17.66
CA HIS A 91 4.73 3.37 17.85
C HIS A 91 3.47 2.71 17.27
N GLN A 92 3.60 1.78 16.33
CA GLN A 92 2.46 1.13 15.68
C GLN A 92 2.36 -0.31 16.14
N LYS A 93 1.17 -0.69 16.60
CA LYS A 93 0.89 -2.07 17.01
C LYS A 93 1.05 -3.07 15.85
N TRP A 94 0.67 -2.68 14.63
CA TRP A 94 0.68 -3.54 13.45
C TRP A 94 1.27 -2.81 12.23
N PRO A 95 2.60 -2.59 12.19
CA PRO A 95 3.22 -1.75 11.18
C PRO A 95 3.08 -2.32 9.77
N LEU A 96 3.15 -3.65 9.60
CA LEU A 96 2.98 -4.33 8.31
C LEU A 96 1.56 -4.16 7.74
N ILE A 97 0.52 -4.36 8.56
CA ILE A 97 -0.87 -4.13 8.16
C ILE A 97 -1.06 -2.67 7.72
N ASN A 98 -0.50 -1.72 8.48
CA ASN A 98 -0.59 -0.30 8.15
C ASN A 98 0.14 0.02 6.83
N LEU A 99 1.30 -0.58 6.60
CA LEU A 99 2.06 -0.43 5.36
C LEU A 99 1.26 -0.89 4.15
N ILE A 100 0.73 -2.11 4.18
CA ILE A 100 -0.09 -2.65 3.08
C ILE A 100 -1.30 -1.74 2.82
N ARG A 101 -2.02 -1.34 3.87
CA ARG A 101 -3.17 -0.44 3.75
C ARG A 101 -2.78 0.88 3.07
N GLN A 102 -1.64 1.47 3.42
CA GLN A 102 -1.20 2.73 2.84
C GLN A 102 -0.76 2.57 1.38
N ILE A 103 -0.07 1.47 1.03
CA ILE A 103 0.28 1.13 -0.35
C ILE A 103 -0.99 0.97 -1.19
N LEU A 104 -1.93 0.14 -0.74
CA LEU A 104 -3.21 -0.10 -1.45
C LEU A 104 -3.99 1.20 -1.68
N ARG A 105 -4.01 2.10 -0.68
CA ARG A 105 -4.66 3.41 -0.80
C ARG A 105 -4.06 4.27 -1.90
N LYS A 106 -2.74 4.22 -2.13
CA LYS A 106 -2.09 4.95 -3.24
C LYS A 106 -2.62 4.49 -4.60
N TYR A 107 -2.96 3.21 -4.73
CA TYR A 107 -3.46 2.60 -5.95
C TYR A 107 -4.99 2.53 -6.02
N ASN A 108 -5.70 3.32 -5.20
CA ASN A 108 -7.16 3.35 -5.14
C ASN A 108 -7.82 2.02 -4.77
N TYR A 109 -7.13 1.21 -3.96
CA TYR A 109 -7.71 0.02 -3.34
C TYR A 109 -8.04 0.25 -1.85
N GLN A 110 -9.06 -0.44 -1.38
CA GLN A 110 -9.46 -0.55 0.01
C GLN A 110 -8.99 -1.88 0.58
N PHE A 111 -8.68 -1.86 1.88
CA PHE A 111 -8.24 -3.02 2.63
C PHE A 111 -9.30 -3.38 3.67
N VAL A 112 -10.22 -4.25 3.31
CA VAL A 112 -11.48 -4.48 4.04
C VAL A 112 -11.35 -5.70 4.96
N PRO A 113 -11.57 -5.57 6.28
CA PRO A 113 -11.52 -6.72 7.19
C PRO A 113 -12.74 -7.63 6.97
N LYS A 114 -12.50 -8.94 6.95
CA LYS A 114 -13.52 -9.99 6.76
C LYS A 114 -13.41 -11.04 7.86
N ARG A 115 -14.56 -11.48 8.39
CA ARG A 115 -14.65 -12.56 9.38
C ARG A 115 -15.46 -13.70 8.80
N VAL A 116 -14.90 -14.91 8.83
CA VAL A 116 -15.54 -16.11 8.30
C VAL A 116 -15.67 -17.14 9.42
N CYS A 117 -16.79 -17.87 9.45
CA CYS A 117 -17.00 -18.97 10.39
C CYS A 117 -15.97 -20.09 10.13
N ASP A 118 -15.35 -20.61 11.18
CA ASP A 118 -14.38 -21.72 11.12
C ASP A 118 -14.85 -22.89 11.99
N GLY A 119 -16.16 -23.15 11.97
CA GLY A 119 -16.81 -24.15 12.79
C GLY A 119 -16.93 -23.76 14.26
N TYR A 120 -16.94 -24.77 15.13
CA TYR A 120 -17.15 -24.63 16.56
C TYR A 120 -16.02 -25.34 17.34
N THR A 121 -15.78 -24.96 18.60
CA THR A 121 -14.98 -25.75 19.54
C THR A 121 -15.76 -26.99 19.98
N LYS A 122 -15.09 -27.93 20.65
CA LYS A 122 -15.76 -29.09 21.25
C LYS A 122 -16.84 -28.66 22.27
N ASP A 123 -16.62 -27.51 22.90
CA ASP A 123 -17.54 -26.89 23.87
C ASP A 123 -18.65 -26.06 23.19
N GLY A 124 -18.79 -26.12 21.86
CA GLY A 124 -19.85 -25.41 21.12
C GLY A 124 -19.60 -23.92 20.88
N ILE A 125 -18.39 -23.40 21.13
CA ILE A 125 -18.06 -21.98 20.91
C ILE A 125 -17.70 -21.75 19.44
N LYS A 126 -18.34 -20.77 18.79
CA LYS A 126 -18.08 -20.45 17.37
C LYS A 126 -16.68 -19.91 17.15
N LYS A 127 -15.95 -20.53 16.21
CA LYS A 127 -14.62 -20.10 15.78
C LYS A 127 -14.72 -19.16 14.59
N TYR A 128 -13.78 -18.23 14.51
CA TYR A 128 -13.70 -17.28 13.40
C TYR A 128 -12.28 -17.22 12.84
N LYS A 129 -12.17 -17.31 11.52
CA LYS A 129 -10.97 -16.89 10.79
C LYS A 129 -11.13 -15.44 10.33
N ARG A 130 -10.03 -14.69 10.41
CA ARG A 130 -9.97 -13.28 10.03
C ARG A 130 -9.12 -13.12 8.79
N PHE A 131 -9.66 -12.39 7.83
CA PHE A 131 -9.03 -12.11 6.56
C PHE A 131 -9.10 -10.62 6.27
N PHE A 132 -8.36 -10.20 5.26
CA PHE A 132 -8.55 -8.93 4.60
C PHE A 132 -8.84 -9.17 3.13
N GLU A 133 -9.85 -8.49 2.61
CA GLU A 133 -10.20 -8.49 1.20
C GLU A 133 -9.77 -7.16 0.59
N VAL A 134 -9.05 -7.23 -0.53
CA VAL A 134 -8.66 -6.04 -1.28
C VAL A 134 -9.75 -5.72 -2.27
N THR A 135 -10.36 -4.54 -2.17
CA THR A 135 -11.45 -4.12 -3.07
C THR A 135 -11.08 -2.82 -3.77
N SER A 136 -11.43 -2.70 -5.04
CA SER A 136 -11.26 -1.44 -5.76
C SER A 136 -12.14 -0.38 -5.12
N LYS A 137 -11.61 0.82 -4.89
CA LYS A 137 -12.43 1.94 -4.42
C LYS A 137 -13.32 2.39 -5.58
N SER A 138 -14.53 1.86 -5.66
CA SER A 138 -15.56 2.44 -6.52
C SER A 138 -15.85 3.86 -6.02
N PHE A 139 -15.82 4.84 -6.92
CA PHE A 139 -16.35 6.17 -6.63
C PHE A 139 -17.86 6.00 -6.44
N ILE A 140 -18.29 5.86 -5.19
CA ILE A 140 -19.69 6.13 -4.86
C ILE A 140 -19.79 7.65 -4.93
N ASN A 141 -20.42 8.18 -5.97
CA ASN A 141 -20.95 9.53 -5.92
C ASN A 141 -21.93 9.53 -4.75
N SER A 142 -21.53 10.09 -3.61
CA SER A 142 -22.46 10.42 -2.54
C SER A 142 -23.38 11.49 -3.11
N ALA A 143 -24.50 11.06 -3.67
CA ALA A 143 -25.65 11.90 -3.93
C ALA A 143 -26.34 12.10 -2.57
N ASP A 144 -25.91 13.15 -1.87
CA ASP A 144 -26.66 13.79 -0.78
C ASP A 144 -26.53 15.31 -0.98
#